data_AF-A0A848F636-F1
#
_entry.id   AF-A0A848F636-F1
#
_cell.length_a   1.000
_cell.length_b   1.000
_cell.length_c   1.000
_cell.angle_alpha   90.00
_cell.angle_beta   90.00
_cell.angle_gamma   90.00
#
_symmetry.space_group_name_H-M   'P 1'
#
loop_
_entity.id
_entity.type
_entity.pdbx_description
1 polymer ?
#
loop_
_entity_poly.entity_id
_entity_poly.type
_entity_poly.pdbx_seq_one_letter_code
_entity_poly.pdbx_strand_id
1 'polypeptide(L)' 'MIARFILIAAASVALGACGERSQALDVKVVKSDQPAFQGGDARFSAQGWAAGERAGWEQQLRTRAQGQNEYSRAPAAVPQ' A
#
# COMPACT_ATOMS: atom_id res chain seq x y z
N MET A 1 7.90 37.51 25.40
CA MET A 1 8.16 37.38 23.94
C MET A 1 8.64 35.98 23.56
N ILE A 2 9.61 35.41 24.29
CA ILE A 2 10.14 34.06 24.03
C ILE A 2 9.07 32.95 24.06
N ALA A 3 8.16 32.96 25.03
CA ALA A 3 7.10 31.95 25.14
C ALA A 3 6.15 31.90 23.93
N ARG A 4 5.89 33.04 23.29
CA ARG A 4 5.06 33.11 22.07
C ARG A 4 5.78 32.51 20.86
N PHE A 5 7.09 32.73 20.77
CA PHE A 5 7.91 32.11 19.72
C PHE A 5 7.97 30.59 19.84
N ILE A 6 8.09 30.07 21.07
CA ILE A 6 8.09 28.62 21.31
C ILE A 6 6.77 27.98 20.89
N LEU A 7 5.63 28.61 21.21
CA LEU A 7 4.31 28.11 20.83
C LEU A 7 4.10 28.10 19.30
N ILE A 8 4.55 29.14 18.60
CA ILE A 8 4.45 29.20 17.13
C ILE A 8 5.33 28.13 16.48
N ALA A 9 6.54 27.93 16.98
CA ALA A 9 7.46 26.91 16.45
C ALA A 9 6.95 25.48 16.70
N ALA A 10 6.32 25.20 17.85
CA ALA A 10 5.73 23.89 18.12
C ALA A 10 4.54 23.60 17.21
N ALA A 11 3.69 24.59 16.95
CA ALA A 11 2.52 24.44 16.07
C ALA A 11 2.92 24.16 14.61
N SER A 12 3.97 24.82 14.10
CA SER A 12 4.43 24.59 12.73
C SER A 12 5.02 23.20 12.51
N VAL A 13 5.74 22.64 13.49
CA VAL A 13 6.25 21.27 13.44
C VAL A 13 5.11 20.24 13.46
N ALA A 14 4.07 20.45 14.28
CA ALA A 14 2.93 19.54 14.35
C ALA A 14 2.13 19.47 13.04
N LEU A 15 1.99 20.59 12.31
CA LEU A 15 1.30 20.61 11.00
C LEU A 15 2.13 19.97 9.88
N GLY A 16 3.46 19.97 10.00
CA GLY A 16 4.35 19.31 9.03
C GLY A 16 4.25 17.78 9.02
N ALA A 17 3.73 17.17 10.09
CA ALA A 17 3.60 15.72 10.21
C ALA A 17 2.55 15.10 9.25
N CYS A 18 1.62 15.90 8.72
CA CYS A 18 0.68 15.47 7.68
C CYS A 18 1.17 15.76 6.26
N GLY A 19 2.36 16.33 6.10
CA GLY A 19 2.96 16.71 4.81
C GLY A 19 3.98 15.68 4.30
N GLU A 20 3.77 14.39 4.56
CA GLU A 20 4.66 13.37 4.00
C GLU A 20 4.63 13.42 2.46
N ARG A 21 5.77 13.17 1.83
CA ARG A 21 5.83 13.07 0.36
C ARG A 21 4.89 11.94 -0.07
N SER A 22 4.14 12.13 -1.15
CA SER A 22 3.30 11.07 -1.70
C SER A 22 4.14 9.79 -1.87
N GLN A 23 3.77 8.71 -1.18
CA GLN A 23 4.38 7.38 -1.34
C GLN A 23 4.00 6.72 -2.67
N ALA A 24 3.56 7.51 -3.66
CA ALA A 24 3.38 7.03 -5.00
C ALA A 24 4.76 6.75 -5.60
N LEU A 25 4.95 5.52 -6.06
CA LEU A 25 6.05 5.18 -6.97
C LEU A 25 6.09 6.24 -8.07
N ASP A 26 7.25 6.88 -8.25
CA ASP A 26 7.42 7.88 -9.31
C ASP A 26 7.05 7.23 -10.64
N VAL A 27 5.97 7.72 -11.27
CA VAL A 27 5.39 7.14 -12.47
C VAL A 27 6.41 7.12 -13.63
N LYS A 28 7.47 7.93 -13.55
CA LYS A 28 8.58 7.90 -14.52
C LYS A 28 9.45 6.64 -14.42
N VAL A 29 9.42 5.90 -13.32
CA VAL A 29 10.25 4.71 -13.09
C VAL A 29 9.59 3.42 -13.61
N VAL A 30 8.25 3.37 -13.68
CA VAL A 30 7.52 2.18 -14.13
C VAL A 30 6.92 2.44 -15.51
N LYS A 31 7.51 1.86 -16.54
CA LYS A 31 6.95 1.90 -17.90
C LYS A 31 5.64 1.09 -17.93
N SER A 32 4.50 1.75 -18.11
CA SER A 32 3.17 1.11 -18.04
C SER A 32 2.83 0.21 -19.23
N ASP A 33 3.70 0.15 -20.26
CA ASP A 33 3.46 -0.63 -21.48
C ASP A 33 3.78 -2.13 -21.31
N GLN A 34 4.24 -2.53 -20.12
CA GLN A 34 4.54 -3.93 -19.82
C GLN A 34 3.46 -4.53 -18.90
N PRO A 35 3.03 -5.78 -19.17
CA PRO A 35 2.14 -6.48 -18.27
C PRO A 35 2.72 -6.56 -16.85
N ALA A 36 1.89 -6.34 -15.83
CA ALA A 36 2.35 -6.30 -14.43
C ALA A 36 3.02 -7.60 -13.94
N PHE A 37 2.66 -8.75 -14.53
CA PHE A 37 3.28 -10.03 -14.21
C PHE A 37 4.72 -10.19 -14.75
N GLN A 38 5.18 -9.31 -15.65
CA GLN A 38 6.59 -9.26 -16.06
C GLN A 38 7.50 -8.95 -14.86
N GLY A 39 6.96 -8.31 -13.81
CA GLY A 39 7.69 -7.98 -12.60
C GLY A 39 8.72 -6.86 -12.80
N GLY A 40 9.53 -6.65 -11.76
CA GLY A 40 10.61 -5.68 -11.72
C GLY A 40 11.80 -6.25 -10.97
N ASP A 41 12.48 -5.43 -10.19
CA ASP A 41 13.58 -5.89 -9.34
C ASP A 41 13.09 -6.96 -8.33
N ALA A 42 13.81 -8.08 -8.29
CA ALA A 42 13.49 -9.23 -7.44
C ALA A 42 13.38 -8.86 -5.95
N ARG A 43 14.08 -7.81 -5.50
CA ARG A 43 14.04 -7.32 -4.11
C ARG A 43 12.66 -6.85 -3.65
N PHE A 44 11.79 -6.47 -4.59
CA PHE A 44 10.42 -6.03 -4.31
C PHE A 44 9.38 -7.08 -4.68
N SER A 45 9.82 -8.27 -5.10
CA SER A 45 8.95 -9.37 -5.50
C SER A 45 8.64 -10.27 -4.30
N ALA A 46 7.44 -10.83 -4.27
CA ALA A 46 7.06 -11.77 -3.21
C ALA A 46 7.87 -13.07 -3.32
N GLN A 47 8.24 -13.63 -2.17
CA GLN A 47 9.00 -14.88 -2.11
C GLN A 47 8.24 -16.02 -2.81
N GLY A 48 8.97 -16.82 -3.60
CA GLY A 48 8.41 -17.97 -4.31
C GLY A 48 7.69 -17.65 -5.62
N TRP A 49 7.59 -16.38 -6.02
CA TRP A 49 7.12 -15.98 -7.35
C TRP A 49 8.28 -15.54 -8.24
N ALA A 50 8.20 -15.91 -9.52
CA ALA A 50 9.18 -15.57 -10.54
C ALA A 50 8.61 -14.56 -11.55
N ALA A 51 9.43 -13.58 -11.93
CA ALA A 51 9.11 -12.60 -12.97
C ALA A 51 8.69 -13.30 -14.28
N GLY A 52 7.61 -12.83 -14.91
CA GLY A 52 7.05 -13.41 -16.13
C GLY A 52 6.07 -14.57 -15.89
N GLU A 53 6.00 -15.11 -14.69
CA GLU A 53 5.10 -16.23 -14.36
C GLU A 53 3.70 -15.70 -14.00
N ARG A 54 2.82 -15.70 -15.01
CA ARG A 54 1.49 -15.10 -14.92
C ARG A 54 0.55 -15.84 -13.96
N ALA A 55 0.53 -17.17 -13.98
CA ALA A 55 -0.48 -17.94 -13.25
C ALA A 55 -0.26 -17.83 -11.74
N GLY A 56 0.98 -17.93 -11.26
CA GLY A 56 1.31 -17.72 -9.86
C GLY A 56 1.21 -16.25 -9.45
N TRP A 57 1.46 -15.28 -10.33
CA TRP A 57 1.15 -13.88 -10.06
C TRP A 57 -0.35 -13.67 -9.78
N GLU A 58 -1.21 -14.17 -10.67
CA GLU A 58 -2.67 -14.09 -10.51
C GLU A 58 -3.15 -14.86 -9.27
N GLN A 59 -2.55 -16.01 -8.97
CA GLN A 59 -2.87 -16.79 -7.77
C GLN A 59 -2.51 -16.03 -6.49
N GLN A 60 -1.33 -15.40 -6.44
CA GLN A 60 -0.93 -14.59 -5.29
C GLN A 60 -1.88 -13.43 -5.07
N LEU A 61 -2.25 -12.69 -6.13
CA LEU A 61 -3.19 -11.59 -6.03
C LEU A 61 -4.57 -12.04 -5.53
N ARG A 62 -5.11 -13.12 -6.10
CA ARG A 62 -6.38 -13.70 -5.65
C ARG A 62 -6.35 -14.08 -4.19
N THR A 63 -5.26 -14.73 -3.75
CA THR A 63 -5.09 -15.15 -2.35
C THR A 63 -5.06 -13.95 -1.40
N ARG A 64 -4.32 -12.89 -1.75
CA ARG A 64 -4.26 -11.65 -0.94
C ARG A 64 -5.62 -10.95 -0.85
N ALA A 65 -6.36 -10.92 -1.96
CA ALA A 65 -7.67 -10.26 -2.00
C ALA A 65 -8.72 -10.94 -1.09
N GLN A 66 -8.59 -12.24 -0.83
CA GLN A 66 -9.54 -12.96 0.05
C GLN A 66 -9.58 -12.38 1.48
N GLY A 67 -8.46 -11.89 2.00
CA GLY A 67 -8.38 -11.30 3.36
C GLY A 67 -8.88 -9.87 3.48
N GLN A 68 -9.14 -9.21 2.34
CA GLN A 68 -9.57 -7.82 2.23
C GLN A 68 -11.01 -7.70 1.71
N ASN A 69 -11.79 -8.79 1.77
CA ASN A 69 -13.20 -8.77 1.38
C ASN A 69 -14.05 -8.33 2.58
N GLU A 70 -14.42 -7.05 2.65
CA GLU A 70 -15.35 -6.54 3.67
C GLU A 70 -16.78 -7.11 3.54
N TYR A 71 -17.09 -7.82 2.44
CA TYR A 71 -18.36 -8.54 2.22
C TYR A 71 -18.50 -9.85 3.03
N SER A 72 -17.79 -9.97 4.15
CA SER A 72 -18.01 -11.05 5.11
C SER A 72 -19.39 -10.86 5.75
N ARG A 73 -20.44 -11.45 5.15
CA ARG A 73 -21.78 -11.43 5.76
C ARG A 73 -21.66 -12.01 7.16
N ALA A 74 -22.19 -11.28 8.15
CA ALA A 74 -22.30 -11.81 9.50
C ALA A 74 -22.95 -13.21 9.45
N PRO A 75 -22.45 -14.20 10.22
CA PRO A 75 -23.09 -15.51 10.28
C PRO A 75 -24.56 -15.32 10.67
N ALA A 76 -25.45 -16.10 10.03
CA ALA A 76 -26.87 -16.07 10.34
C ALA A 76 -27.06 -16.26 11.85
N ALA A 77 -27.77 -15.34 12.50
CA ALA A 77 -28.08 -15.46 13.91
C ALA A 77 -28.80 -16.79 14.14
N VAL A 78 -28.20 -17.67 14.95
CA VAL A 78 -28.86 -18.89 15.40
C VAL A 78 -30.00 -18.46 16.33
N PRO A 79 -31.27 -18.78 16.03
CA PRO A 79 -32.36 -18.52 16.96
C PRO A 79 -32.10 -19.31 18.26
N GLN A 80 -32.19 -18.62 19.40
CA GLN A 80 -32.13 -19.20 20.74
C GLN A 80 -33.38 -20.04 21.00
#